data_AF-A0A2V5JGG8-F1
#
_entry.id   AF-A0A2V5JGG8-F1
#
_cell.length_a   1.000
_cell.length_b   1.000
_cell.length_c   1.000
_cell.angle_alpha   90.00
_cell.angle_beta   90.00
_cell.angle_gamma   90.00
#
_symmetry.space_group_name_H-M   'P 1'
#
loop_
_entity.id
_entity.type
_entity.pdbx_description
1 polymer ?
#
loop_
_entity_poly.entity_id
_entity_poly.type
_entity_poly.pdbx_seq_one_letter_code
_entity_poly.pdbx_strand_id
1 'polypeptide(L)'
;MRAIWKGSISFGLVYIPISVYPATREEKLSFRQLRATDLSPIKYKKVAEADSKEVSADQIVKGFEYERGRYVVLKEEDFAKVK
;
A
#
# COMPACT_ATOMS: atom_id res chain seq x y z
N MET A 1 0.72 -24.00 6.17
CA MET A 1 0.01 -22.93 6.89
C MET A 1 1.02 -22.12 7.70
N ARG A 2 1.06 -20.79 7.53
CA ARG A 2 1.90 -19.90 8.35
C ARG A 2 1.05 -19.40 9.53
N ALA A 3 1.58 -19.47 10.74
CA ALA A 3 0.90 -18.89 11.91
C ALA A 3 0.82 -17.36 11.74
N ILE A 4 -0.35 -16.79 11.99
CA ILE A 4 -0.54 -15.34 11.99
C ILE A 4 0.17 -14.74 13.20
N TRP A 5 0.10 -15.46 14.32
CA TRP A 5 0.65 -15.02 15.57
C TRP A 5 1.12 -16.20 16.41
N LYS A 6 2.21 -15.99 17.13
CA LYS A 6 2.73 -16.92 18.13
C LYS A 6 2.86 -16.15 19.43
N GLY A 7 2.39 -16.73 20.52
CA GLY A 7 2.46 -16.12 21.83
C GLY A 7 2.17 -17.14 22.91
N SER A 8 1.72 -16.68 24.06
CA SER A 8 1.43 -17.53 25.20
C SER A 8 0.21 -17.04 25.95
N ILE A 9 -0.53 -17.99 26.52
CA ILE A 9 -1.61 -17.72 27.47
C ILE A 9 -1.12 -18.19 28.83
N SER A 10 -1.20 -17.30 29.81
CA SER A 10 -0.84 -17.60 31.20
C SER A 10 -2.07 -17.46 32.09
N PHE A 11 -2.31 -18.45 32.95
CA PHE A 11 -3.35 -18.38 33.97
C PHE A 11 -2.82 -18.98 35.28
N GLY A 12 -2.88 -18.20 36.35
CA GLY A 12 -2.23 -18.57 37.62
C GLY A 12 -0.72 -18.77 37.45
N LEU A 13 -0.27 -20.01 37.63
CA LEU A 13 1.13 -20.45 37.50
C LEU A 13 1.41 -21.25 36.21
N VAL A 14 0.42 -21.43 35.34
CA VAL A 14 0.55 -22.22 34.12
C VAL A 14 0.83 -21.31 32.92
N TYR A 15 1.89 -21.62 32.18
CA TYR A 15 2.31 -20.92 30.97
C TYR A 15 2.19 -21.85 29.76
N ILE A 16 1.30 -21.54 28.82
CA ILE A 16 1.06 -22.39 27.64
C ILE A 16 1.42 -21.60 26.36
N PRO A 17 2.42 -22.05 25.57
CA PRO A 17 2.70 -21.46 24.27
C PRO A 17 1.61 -21.85 23.28
N ILE A 18 1.13 -20.87 22.50
CA ILE A 18 0.11 -21.06 21.48
C ILE A 18 0.54 -20.48 20.13
N SER A 19 0.00 -21.05 19.06
CA SER A 19 0.14 -20.55 17.70
C SER A 19 -1.25 -20.40 17.08
N VAL A 20 -1.56 -19.21 16.58
CA VAL A 20 -2.85 -18.88 15.99
C VAL A 20 -2.79 -19.06 14.48
N TYR A 21 -3.74 -19.82 13.95
CA TYR A 21 -3.89 -20.10 12.54
C TYR A 21 -5.25 -19.58 12.05
N PRO A 22 -5.34 -19.07 10.81
CA PRO A 22 -6.61 -18.67 10.22
C PRO A 22 -7.51 -19.89 10.03
N ALA A 23 -8.76 -19.80 10.47
CA ALA A 23 -9.77 -20.84 10.25
C ALA A 23 -10.26 -20.89 8.80
N THR A 24 -10.21 -19.75 8.10
CA THR A 24 -10.62 -19.61 6.71
C THR A 24 -9.48 -19.02 5.88
N ARG A 25 -9.36 -19.49 4.64
CA ARG A 25 -8.40 -18.97 3.67
C ARG A 25 -9.19 -18.40 2.50
N GLU A 26 -9.05 -17.10 2.27
CA GLU A 26 -9.61 -16.46 1.09
C GLU A 26 -8.65 -16.70 -0.08
N GLU A 27 -9.00 -17.62 -0.99
CA GLU A 27 -8.26 -17.86 -2.23
C GLU A 27 -8.68 -16.80 -3.26
N LYS A 28 -8.07 -15.60 -3.20
CA LYS A 28 -8.26 -14.60 -4.25
C LYS A 28 -7.40 -14.98 -5.46
N LEU A 29 -8.06 -15.23 -6.59
CA LEU A 29 -7.39 -15.30 -7.89
C LEU A 29 -6.78 -13.93 -8.19
N SER A 30 -5.45 -13.85 -8.17
CA SER A 30 -4.73 -12.63 -8.55
C SER A 30 -4.51 -12.65 -10.06
N PHE A 31 -5.07 -11.67 -10.76
CA PHE A 31 -4.83 -11.48 -12.18
C PHE A 31 -3.68 -10.50 -12.41
N ARG A 32 -2.77 -10.82 -13.33
CA ARG A 32 -1.82 -9.83 -13.87
C ARG A 32 -2.45 -9.19 -15.10
N GLN A 33 -2.30 -7.88 -15.23
CA GLN A 33 -2.68 -7.19 -16.46
C GLN A 33 -1.66 -7.50 -17.53
N LEU A 34 -2.14 -8.02 -18.66
CA LEU A 34 -1.33 -8.38 -19.81
C LEU A 34 -1.73 -7.52 -21.02
N ARG A 35 -0.77 -7.22 -21.89
CA ARG A 35 -1.04 -6.58 -23.18
C ARG A 35 -1.78 -7.58 -24.08
N ALA A 36 -2.88 -7.17 -24.68
CA ALA A 36 -3.75 -8.06 -25.45
C ALA A 36 -3.08 -8.73 -26.67
N THR A 37 -2.07 -8.10 -27.25
CA THR A 37 -1.41 -8.57 -28.49
C THR A 37 -0.36 -9.65 -28.26
N ASP A 38 0.40 -9.56 -27.17
CA ASP A 38 1.59 -10.42 -26.92
C ASP A 38 1.58 -11.07 -25.52
N LEU A 39 0.53 -10.83 -24.73
CA LEU A 39 0.36 -11.30 -23.36
C LEU A 39 1.51 -10.88 -22.42
N SER A 40 2.27 -9.83 -22.77
CA SER A 40 3.33 -9.32 -21.92
C SER A 40 2.79 -8.62 -20.68
N PRO A 41 3.41 -8.77 -19.50
CA PRO A 41 2.96 -8.08 -18.29
C PRO A 41 3.10 -6.55 -18.39
N ILE A 42 2.05 -5.83 -18.02
CA ILE A 42 2.05 -4.36 -17.99
C ILE A 42 2.80 -3.86 -16.75
N LYS A 43 3.65 -2.84 -16.93
CA LYS A 43 4.30 -2.09 -15.85
C LYS A 43 3.79 -0.65 -15.84
N TYR A 44 3.52 -0.13 -14.66
CA TYR A 44 3.13 1.26 -14.47
C TYR A 44 4.37 2.11 -14.18
N LYS A 45 4.46 3.25 -14.86
CA LYS A 45 5.43 4.30 -14.58
C LYS A 45 4.66 5.60 -14.40
N LYS A 46 5.07 6.40 -13.40
CA LYS A 46 4.51 7.73 -13.19
C LYS A 46 5.32 8.71 -14.04
N VAL A 47 4.65 9.45 -14.92
CA VAL A 47 5.29 10.40 -15.83
C VAL A 47 4.72 11.79 -15.59
N ALA A 48 5.56 12.83 -15.67
CA ALA A 48 5.10 14.20 -15.57
C ALA A 48 4.42 14.65 -16.86
N GLU A 49 3.29 15.34 -16.74
CA GLU A 49 2.50 15.77 -17.90
C GLU A 49 3.22 16.82 -18.75
N ALA A 50 4.06 17.66 -18.11
CA ALA A 50 4.75 18.75 -18.79
C ALA A 50 5.83 18.29 -19.78
N ASP A 51 6.56 17.22 -19.48
CA ASP A 51 7.72 16.78 -20.25
C ASP A 51 7.73 15.29 -20.59
N SER A 52 6.69 14.54 -20.20
CA SER A 52 6.55 13.10 -20.41
C SER A 52 7.71 12.25 -19.85
N LYS A 53 8.48 12.78 -18.88
CA LYS A 53 9.58 12.05 -18.25
C LYS A 53 9.10 11.28 -17.03
N GLU A 54 9.77 10.16 -16.76
CA GLU A 54 9.52 9.32 -15.60
C GLU A 54 9.92 10.04 -14.31
N VAL A 55 9.02 10.02 -13.31
CA VAL A 55 9.19 10.67 -12.02
C VAL A 55 9.38 9.61 -10.93
N SER A 56 10.49 9.69 -10.20
CA SER A 56 10.73 8.82 -9.03
C SER A 56 9.71 9.11 -7.94
N ALA A 57 9.37 8.10 -7.13
CA ALA A 57 8.46 8.27 -6.00
C ALA A 57 8.89 9.39 -5.04
N ASP A 58 10.18 9.61 -4.85
CA ASP A 58 10.74 10.64 -3.96
C ASP A 58 10.48 12.08 -4.44
N GLN A 59 10.21 12.25 -5.74
CA GLN A 59 9.92 13.55 -6.34
C GLN A 59 8.41 13.84 -6.42
N ILE A 60 7.57 12.93 -5.94
CA ILE A 60 6.12 13.06 -6.00
C ILE A 60 5.61 13.64 -4.69
N VAL A 61 5.15 14.89 -4.75
CA VAL A 61 4.52 15.58 -3.62
C VAL A 61 2.99 15.58 -3.76
N LYS A 62 2.28 15.65 -2.64
CA LYS A 62 0.82 15.80 -2.63
C LYS A 62 0.49 17.29 -2.77
N GLY A 63 -0.18 17.67 -3.86
CA GLY A 63 -0.69 19.02 -4.07
C GLY A 63 -2.20 19.08 -3.87
N PHE A 64 -2.72 20.17 -3.29
CA PHE A 64 -4.15 20.50 -3.27
C PHE A 64 -4.42 21.67 -4.21
N GLU A 65 -5.40 21.53 -5.10
CA GLU A 65 -5.81 22.59 -6.02
C GLU A 65 -6.77 23.56 -5.32
N TYR A 66 -6.34 24.80 -5.10
CA TYR A 66 -7.16 25.83 -4.44
C TYR A 66 -7.80 26.80 -5.45
N GLU A 67 -7.21 26.91 -6.64
CA GLU A 67 -7.72 27.68 -7.76
C GLU A 67 -7.29 26.95 -9.03
N ARG A 68 -8.05 27.10 -10.13
CA ARG A 68 -7.84 26.34 -11.36
C ARG A 68 -6.39 26.47 -11.86
N GLY A 69 -5.64 25.38 -11.82
CA GLY A 69 -4.23 25.33 -12.23
C GLY A 69 -3.23 25.83 -11.20
N ARG A 70 -3.65 26.17 -9.97
CA ARG A 70 -2.77 26.55 -8.86
C ARG A 70 -2.86 25.53 -7.74
N TYR A 71 -1.69 25.01 -7.35
CA TYR A 71 -1.55 23.94 -6.37
C TYR A 71 -0.74 24.40 -5.16
N VAL A 72 -1.18 24.03 -3.96
CA VAL A 72 -0.38 24.13 -2.72
C VAL A 72 0.13 22.75 -2.38
N VAL A 73 1.44 22.62 -2.14
CA VAL A 73 2.04 21.36 -1.69
C VAL A 73 1.71 21.16 -0.21
N LEU A 74 1.00 20.08 0.11
CA LEU A 74 0.70 19.67 1.47
C LEU A 74 1.79 18.72 1.97
N LYS A 75 2.42 19.09 3.08
CA LYS A 75 3.35 18.21 3.80
C LYS A 75 2.59 17.36 4.81
N GLU A 76 3.21 16.27 5.25
CA GLU A 76 2.62 15.38 6.26
C GLU A 76 2.30 16.12 7.58
N GLU A 77 3.10 17.15 7.90
CA GLU A 77 2.92 18.07 9.02
C GLU A 77 1.61 18.88 8.96
N ASP A 78 1.10 19.17 7.76
CA ASP A 78 -0.16 19.91 7.58
C ASP A 78 -1.37 19.04 7.94
N PHE A 79 -1.30 17.73 7.71
CA PHE A 79 -2.35 16.77 8.09
C PHE A 79 -2.43 16.55 9.61
N ALA A 80 -1.34 16.76 10.34
CA ALA A 80 -1.32 16.62 11.79
C ALA A 80 -2.11 17.73 12.51
N LYS A 81 -2.31 18.89 11.87
CA LYS A 81 -3.03 20.04 12.44
C LYS A 81 -4.55 20.00 12.24
N VAL A 82 -5.08 19.05 11.45
CA VAL A 82 -6.51 18.94 11.12
C VAL A 82 -7.20 17.84 11.93
N LYS A 83 -6.76 17.63 13.18
CA LYS A 83 -7.38 16.64 14.08
C LYS A 83 -8.36 17.29 15.04
#